data_AF-A0A9P9D701-F1
#
_entry.id   AF-A0A9P9D701-F1
#
_cell.length_a   1.000
_cell.length_b   1.000
_cell.length_c   1.000
_cell.angle_alpha   90.00
_cell.angle_beta   90.00
_cell.angle_gamma   90.00
#
_symmetry.space_group_name_H-M   'P 1'
#
loop_
_entity.id
_entity.type
_entity.pdbx_description
1 polymer ?
#
loop_
_entity_poly.entity_id
_entity_poly.type
_entity_poly.pdbx_seq_one_letter_code
_entity_poly.pdbx_strand_id
1 'polypeptide(L)'
;MPFSKPLLALDLWSPSKDRDAPASPDKVRLHYERARSICKESGLAITDIKHLTPKSWDFHFDLIAARDMTAFIIATIHLNLCIGTLSAYTESRPDLSHLLDDLLNFNVCGEFMLTEIGHGLDARNLETTATLLPDGHFSLHTPTPAAAKAMPPSTPLCGIPRVAIVFARLLVDNMDHGVKQFLVWLSEEDTMKDGITSRALPTRPGTKPLDHAITSFAHVRLPPTALLSFPSKSKEPLSVGTLSLSIMGVSSIKLASEITARYSQRRLTAGLTQHERVPILSFSTQQRPILRGLVHGIVLDVYARWTISNFMNPDHAQAVRHAFATIFKASVVQASRHLHQLSERCGWQGLFAYNQISELALTFQGNAVAEGDALALCIHKYHLPPPQDPARYLAQHERGIFLESKEKMAKLGGYGHHRNQEFDRHILPRCQSLVEAIGHRMAYEAAKHRGVRPEVLRLFEKLCIEANLSWYLEEGLVTRSGFLDSMTEAYSAALPVLLHEQQRLETIDYITAPIMTSESWEEFCSELPAFGGAGAKRFWVTNWLRLIYVLMTIVVY
;
A
#
# COMPACT_ATOMS: atom_id res chain seq x y z
N MET A 1 -11.34 41.49 -14.78
CA MET A 1 -10.58 40.58 -13.89
C MET A 1 -11.55 39.79 -13.04
N PRO A 2 -11.26 38.54 -12.64
CA PRO A 2 -12.09 37.81 -11.70
C PRO A 2 -12.22 38.58 -10.38
N PHE A 3 -13.42 38.63 -9.80
CA PHE A 3 -13.69 39.35 -8.55
C PHE A 3 -12.84 38.84 -7.37
N SER A 4 -12.36 37.60 -7.45
CA SER A 4 -11.56 36.95 -6.41
C SER A 4 -10.09 37.36 -6.39
N LYS A 5 -9.55 37.96 -7.46
CA LYS A 5 -8.11 38.25 -7.53
C LYS A 5 -7.62 39.22 -6.44
N PRO A 6 -8.35 40.30 -6.08
CA PRO A 6 -8.00 41.14 -4.94
C PRO A 6 -8.10 40.43 -3.59
N LEU A 7 -8.96 39.40 -3.46
CA LEU A 7 -9.08 38.63 -2.21
C LEU A 7 -7.79 37.89 -1.89
N LEU A 8 -7.09 37.34 -2.91
CA LEU A 8 -5.85 36.59 -2.74
C LEU A 8 -4.69 37.42 -2.17
N ALA A 9 -4.81 38.74 -2.12
CA ALA A 9 -3.83 39.62 -1.47
C ALA A 9 -4.08 39.80 0.04
N LEU A 10 -5.25 39.39 0.56
CA LEU A 10 -5.55 39.45 1.99
C LEU A 10 -4.80 38.34 2.73
N ASP A 11 -4.28 38.65 3.91
CA ASP A 11 -3.56 37.70 4.78
C ASP A 11 -4.38 36.44 5.12
N LEU A 12 -5.71 36.52 5.12
CA LEU A 12 -6.59 35.36 5.34
C LEU A 12 -6.49 34.30 4.24
N TRP A 13 -6.03 34.66 3.04
CA TRP A 13 -5.77 33.76 1.91
C TRP A 13 -4.27 33.46 1.72
N SER A 14 -3.44 33.75 2.73
CA SER A 14 -2.02 33.37 2.69
C SER A 14 -1.88 31.85 2.62
N PRO A 15 -1.12 31.29 1.67
CA PRO A 15 -0.90 29.84 1.57
C PRO A 15 -0.25 29.21 2.81
N SER A 16 0.35 30.01 3.70
CA SER A 16 0.87 29.52 4.98
C SER A 16 -0.23 29.07 5.95
N LYS A 17 -1.46 29.58 5.77
CA LYS A 17 -2.63 29.22 6.59
C LYS A 17 -3.35 27.96 6.09
N ASP A 18 -3.07 27.54 4.86
CA ASP A 18 -3.60 26.30 4.28
C ASP A 18 -2.72 25.07 4.60
N ARG A 19 -1.56 25.27 5.22
CA ARG A 19 -0.63 24.18 5.57
C ARG A 19 -0.95 23.68 6.97
N ASP A 20 -1.35 22.42 7.05
CA ASP A 20 -1.44 21.72 8.33
C ASP A 20 -0.05 21.59 8.98
N ALA A 21 -0.02 21.71 10.31
CA ALA A 21 1.18 21.39 11.07
C ALA A 21 1.50 19.89 11.00
N PRO A 22 2.76 19.47 11.15
CA PRO A 22 3.11 18.08 11.40
C PRO A 22 2.34 17.53 12.60
N ALA A 23 2.13 16.21 12.63
CA ALA A 23 1.47 15.58 13.77
C ALA A 23 2.28 15.74 15.07
N SER A 24 1.59 15.72 16.20
CA SER A 24 2.24 15.76 17.51
C SER A 24 3.12 14.53 17.75
N PRO A 25 4.20 14.66 18.55
CA PRO A 25 5.08 13.53 18.90
C PRO A 25 4.31 12.31 19.41
N ASP A 26 3.31 12.49 20.28
CA ASP A 26 2.53 11.38 20.84
C ASP A 26 1.74 10.61 19.78
N LYS A 27 1.17 11.32 18.78
CA LYS A 27 0.45 10.68 17.67
C LYS A 27 1.40 9.88 16.78
N VAL A 28 2.60 10.38 16.54
CA VAL A 28 3.63 9.67 15.79
C VAL A 28 4.09 8.43 16.57
N ARG A 29 4.47 8.61 17.84
CA ARG A 29 4.97 7.55 18.73
C ARG A 29 4.04 6.33 18.82
N LEU A 30 2.73 6.55 18.90
CA LEU A 30 1.74 5.47 18.94
C LEU A 30 1.91 4.46 17.79
N HIS A 31 2.17 4.93 16.57
CA HIS A 31 2.33 4.04 15.42
C HIS A 31 3.65 3.27 15.45
N TYR A 32 4.71 3.83 16.03
CA TYR A 32 5.96 3.12 16.27
C TYR A 32 5.84 2.08 17.38
N GLU A 33 5.10 2.36 18.45
CA GLU A 33 4.82 1.39 19.51
C GLU A 33 4.00 0.20 18.96
N ARG A 34 3.02 0.48 18.09
CA ARG A 34 2.29 -0.56 17.37
C ARG A 34 3.20 -1.36 16.43
N ALA A 35 4.07 -0.69 15.66
CA ALA A 35 5.04 -1.37 14.78
C ALA A 35 5.99 -2.27 15.59
N ARG A 36 6.52 -1.77 16.71
CA ARG A 36 7.34 -2.53 17.66
C ARG A 36 6.58 -3.76 18.18
N SER A 37 5.33 -3.60 18.59
CA SER A 37 4.49 -4.71 19.05
C SER A 37 4.31 -5.77 17.97
N ILE A 38 3.97 -5.36 16.75
CA ILE A 38 3.81 -6.22 15.58
C ILE A 38 5.12 -6.99 15.28
N CYS A 39 6.25 -6.30 15.23
CA CYS A 39 7.55 -6.93 14.96
C CYS A 39 7.93 -7.93 16.05
N LYS A 40 7.76 -7.59 17.33
CA LYS A 40 8.07 -8.50 18.45
C LYS A 40 7.20 -9.75 18.44
N GLU A 41 5.88 -9.59 18.29
CA GLU A 41 4.94 -10.71 18.31
C GLU A 41 5.10 -11.62 17.09
N SER A 42 5.55 -11.09 15.94
CA SER A 42 5.86 -11.91 14.76
C SER A 42 6.92 -12.99 15.03
N GLY A 43 7.80 -12.74 16.01
CA GLY A 43 8.93 -13.59 16.35
C GLY A 43 9.86 -13.90 15.17
N LEU A 44 9.91 -13.04 14.14
CA LEU A 44 10.77 -13.23 12.98
C LEU A 44 12.25 -13.20 13.36
N ALA A 45 13.00 -14.19 12.91
CA ALA A 45 14.46 -14.21 13.06
C ALA A 45 15.16 -13.56 11.86
N ILE A 46 16.44 -13.18 11.99
CA ILE A 46 17.25 -12.70 10.86
C ILE A 46 17.25 -13.72 9.70
N THR A 47 17.27 -15.02 10.01
CA THR A 47 17.24 -16.08 9.01
C THR A 47 15.91 -16.13 8.24
N ASP A 48 14.78 -15.85 8.89
CA ASP A 48 13.48 -15.76 8.24
C ASP A 48 13.45 -14.64 7.21
N ILE A 49 13.97 -13.46 7.58
CA ILE A 49 14.03 -12.27 6.73
C ILE A 49 15.03 -12.48 5.58
N LYS A 50 16.26 -12.96 5.88
CA LYS A 50 17.33 -13.18 4.90
C LYS A 50 16.93 -14.18 3.81
N HIS A 51 16.24 -15.24 4.21
CA HIS A 51 15.86 -16.34 3.31
C HIS A 51 14.42 -16.24 2.80
N LEU A 52 13.67 -15.22 3.25
CA LEU A 52 12.26 -15.01 2.91
C LEU A 52 11.45 -16.29 3.12
N THR A 53 11.56 -16.87 4.32
CA THR A 53 10.88 -18.11 4.69
C THR A 53 9.36 -17.95 4.63
N PRO A 54 8.57 -19.04 4.63
CA PRO A 54 7.11 -18.95 4.71
C PRO A 54 6.63 -18.05 5.86
N LYS A 55 7.30 -18.11 7.02
CA LYS A 55 7.01 -17.25 8.17
C LYS A 55 7.18 -15.76 7.85
N SER A 56 8.24 -15.39 7.12
CA SER A 56 8.45 -14.00 6.66
C SER A 56 7.36 -13.54 5.69
N TRP A 57 6.84 -14.43 4.84
CA TRP A 57 5.73 -14.08 3.95
C TRP A 57 4.39 -14.03 4.67
N ASP A 58 4.11 -14.96 5.58
CA ASP A 58 2.85 -15.01 6.33
C ASP A 58 2.64 -13.75 7.18
N PHE A 59 3.71 -13.15 7.71
CA PHE A 59 3.68 -11.81 8.32
C PHE A 59 2.96 -10.76 7.46
N HIS A 60 3.13 -10.83 6.13
CA HIS A 60 2.55 -9.88 5.20
C HIS A 60 1.08 -10.15 4.86
N PHE A 61 0.59 -11.36 5.12
CA PHE A 61 -0.83 -11.71 4.94
C PHE A 61 -1.69 -11.38 6.16
N ASP A 62 -1.07 -11.01 7.28
CA ASP A 62 -1.80 -10.67 8.50
C ASP A 62 -2.67 -9.41 8.30
N LEU A 63 -3.91 -9.47 8.77
CA LEU A 63 -4.87 -8.38 8.63
C LEU A 63 -4.57 -7.19 9.57
N ILE A 64 -3.61 -7.32 10.49
CA ILE A 64 -3.08 -6.21 11.27
C ILE A 64 -2.56 -5.07 10.38
N ALA A 65 -2.11 -5.42 9.15
CA ALA A 65 -1.73 -4.46 8.14
C ALA A 65 -2.86 -3.48 7.77
N ALA A 66 -4.13 -3.95 7.74
CA ALA A 66 -5.28 -3.09 7.47
C ALA A 66 -5.80 -2.38 8.75
N ARG A 67 -5.54 -2.92 9.94
CA ARG A 67 -5.89 -2.28 11.22
C ARG A 67 -5.13 -0.97 11.42
N ASP A 68 -3.84 -0.97 11.12
CA ASP A 68 -2.96 0.19 11.17
C ASP A 68 -1.88 0.11 10.08
N MET A 69 -2.24 0.58 8.88
CA MET A 69 -1.34 0.59 7.73
C MET A 69 -0.07 1.41 7.98
N THR A 70 -0.14 2.46 8.78
CA THR A 70 1.04 3.28 9.11
C THR A 70 2.02 2.49 9.97
N ALA A 71 1.56 1.81 11.02
CA ALA A 71 2.40 0.92 11.82
C ALA A 71 3.00 -0.21 10.98
N PHE A 72 2.22 -0.76 10.04
CA PHE A 72 2.68 -1.81 9.14
C PHE A 72 3.72 -1.32 8.11
N ILE A 73 3.57 -0.09 7.60
CA ILE A 73 4.58 0.56 6.75
C ILE A 73 5.89 0.74 7.52
N ILE A 74 5.83 1.21 8.78
CA ILE A 74 7.02 1.32 9.64
C ILE A 74 7.68 -0.07 9.80
N ALA A 75 6.90 -1.09 10.15
CA ALA A 75 7.40 -2.45 10.32
C ALA A 75 8.04 -3.02 9.05
N THR A 76 7.46 -2.77 7.87
CA THR A 76 7.99 -3.28 6.60
C THR A 76 9.23 -2.52 6.12
N ILE A 77 9.33 -1.19 6.33
CA ILE A 77 10.59 -0.45 6.10
C ILE A 77 11.69 -1.03 6.99
N HIS A 78 11.37 -1.23 8.27
CA HIS A 78 12.29 -1.75 9.27
C HIS A 78 12.77 -3.18 8.94
N LEU A 79 11.85 -4.12 8.72
CA LEU A 79 12.13 -5.54 8.48
C LEU A 79 12.66 -5.81 7.07
N ASN A 80 11.96 -5.36 6.03
CA ASN A 80 12.27 -5.74 4.65
C ASN A 80 13.42 -4.91 4.08
N LEU A 81 13.42 -3.59 4.31
CA LEU A 81 14.40 -2.70 3.71
C LEU A 81 15.67 -2.62 4.56
N CYS A 82 15.55 -2.26 5.85
CA CYS A 82 16.72 -2.09 6.70
C CYS A 82 17.34 -3.44 7.11
N ILE A 83 16.63 -4.25 7.91
CA ILE A 83 17.14 -5.56 8.35
C ILE A 83 17.40 -6.47 7.15
N GLY A 84 16.48 -6.53 6.17
CA GLY A 84 16.67 -7.33 4.96
C GLY A 84 17.97 -7.00 4.23
N THR A 85 18.31 -5.73 4.07
CA THR A 85 19.58 -5.33 3.47
C THR A 85 20.78 -5.70 4.35
N LEU A 86 20.74 -5.40 5.65
CA LEU A 86 21.84 -5.71 6.57
C LEU A 86 22.08 -7.22 6.72
N SER A 87 21.02 -8.02 6.68
CA SER A 87 21.07 -9.48 6.79
C SER A 87 21.93 -10.12 5.69
N ALA A 88 21.97 -9.50 4.51
CA ALA A 88 22.79 -9.96 3.39
C ALA A 88 24.30 -9.89 3.67
N TYR A 89 24.72 -9.06 4.63
CA TYR A 89 26.14 -8.85 4.98
C TYR A 89 26.59 -9.62 6.22
N THR A 90 25.68 -10.31 6.92
CA THR A 90 25.93 -11.02 8.18
C THR A 90 27.14 -11.94 8.19
N GLU A 91 27.44 -12.61 7.07
CA GLU A 91 28.60 -13.49 6.94
C GLU A 91 29.92 -12.70 6.81
N SER A 92 29.90 -11.57 6.10
CA SER A 92 31.07 -10.74 5.81
C SER A 92 31.33 -9.63 6.84
N ARG A 93 30.34 -9.31 7.67
CA ARG A 93 30.31 -8.16 8.59
C ARG A 93 29.79 -8.58 9.97
N PRO A 94 30.58 -9.35 10.74
CA PRO A 94 30.18 -9.81 12.08
C PRO A 94 29.98 -8.65 13.07
N ASP A 95 30.55 -7.47 12.78
CA ASP A 95 30.34 -6.24 13.55
C ASP A 95 28.88 -5.74 13.53
N LEU A 96 28.05 -6.20 12.59
CA LEU A 96 26.63 -5.84 12.52
C LEU A 96 25.74 -6.65 13.49
N SER A 97 26.26 -7.68 14.16
CA SER A 97 25.45 -8.58 15.00
C SER A 97 24.67 -7.84 16.09
N HIS A 98 25.35 -7.01 16.88
CA HIS A 98 24.74 -6.24 17.95
C HIS A 98 23.64 -5.29 17.43
N LEU A 99 23.90 -4.62 16.30
CA LEU A 99 22.90 -3.73 15.70
C LEU A 99 21.68 -4.53 15.19
N LEU A 100 21.89 -5.70 14.60
CA LEU A 100 20.80 -6.56 14.13
C LEU A 100 19.95 -7.07 15.29
N ASP A 101 20.56 -7.40 16.43
CA ASP A 101 19.83 -7.77 17.64
C ASP A 101 19.00 -6.60 18.18
N ASP A 102 19.56 -5.38 18.19
CA ASP A 102 18.82 -4.18 18.60
C ASP A 102 17.68 -3.82 17.64
N LEU A 103 17.89 -4.00 16.33
CA LEU A 103 16.85 -3.83 15.32
C LEU A 103 15.73 -4.87 15.52
N LEU A 104 16.05 -6.16 15.66
CA LEU A 104 15.04 -7.19 15.89
C LEU A 104 14.21 -6.96 17.16
N ASN A 105 14.85 -6.45 18.23
CA ASN A 105 14.16 -6.08 19.46
C ASN A 105 13.46 -4.71 19.37
N PHE A 106 13.57 -4.01 18.24
CA PHE A 106 13.04 -2.68 18.00
C PHE A 106 13.52 -1.64 19.03
N ASN A 107 14.72 -1.87 19.59
CA ASN A 107 15.45 -0.91 20.42
C ASN A 107 15.99 0.24 19.56
N VAL A 108 16.30 -0.07 18.29
CA VAL A 108 16.67 0.88 17.24
C VAL A 108 15.66 0.73 16.11
N CYS A 109 15.24 1.83 15.48
CA CYS A 109 14.42 1.80 14.27
C CYS A 109 15.29 1.96 13.02
N GLY A 110 15.17 1.02 12.08
CA GLY A 110 15.88 1.03 10.81
C GLY A 110 15.09 1.70 9.69
N GLU A 111 15.76 2.58 8.94
CA GLU A 111 15.21 3.31 7.79
C GLU A 111 15.97 3.00 6.49
N PHE A 112 15.37 3.38 5.35
CA PHE A 112 15.95 3.21 4.02
C PHE A 112 15.85 4.50 3.21
N MET A 113 16.98 5.11 2.88
CA MET A 113 17.07 6.45 2.29
C MET A 113 17.67 6.42 0.88
N LEU A 114 16.82 6.07 -0.09
CA LEU A 114 17.16 6.09 -1.51
C LEU A 114 16.78 7.42 -2.16
N THR A 115 15.47 7.72 -2.15
CA THR A 115 14.83 8.86 -2.82
C THR A 115 15.39 10.20 -2.37
N GLU A 116 15.61 11.08 -3.34
CA GLU A 116 15.95 12.50 -3.13
C GLU A 116 14.81 13.38 -3.69
N ILE A 117 14.74 14.64 -3.26
CA ILE A 117 13.74 15.60 -3.76
C ILE A 117 13.77 15.68 -5.30
N GLY A 118 14.97 15.70 -5.88
CA GLY A 118 15.17 15.76 -7.33
C GLY A 118 15.06 14.40 -8.04
N HIS A 119 15.17 13.28 -7.30
CA HIS A 119 15.39 11.95 -7.89
C HIS A 119 14.57 10.87 -7.18
N GLY A 120 13.48 10.44 -7.82
CA GLY A 120 12.67 9.29 -7.39
C GLY A 120 12.82 8.08 -8.33
N LEU A 121 12.46 8.26 -9.60
CA LEU A 121 12.53 7.21 -10.63
C LEU A 121 13.92 7.10 -11.29
N ASP A 122 14.89 7.89 -10.82
CA ASP A 122 16.23 8.00 -11.39
C ASP A 122 17.32 7.82 -10.33
N ALA A 123 17.27 6.69 -9.61
CA ALA A 123 18.23 6.35 -8.56
C ALA A 123 19.69 6.25 -9.04
N ARG A 124 19.96 6.27 -10.36
CA ARG A 124 21.33 6.24 -10.90
C ARG A 124 21.99 7.62 -10.83
N ASN A 125 21.19 8.68 -10.82
CA ASN A 125 21.62 10.07 -10.85
C ASN A 125 21.45 10.78 -9.50
N LEU A 126 21.31 10.02 -8.40
CA LEU A 126 21.34 10.58 -7.04
C LEU A 126 22.57 11.46 -6.85
N GLU A 127 22.40 12.54 -6.10
CA GLU A 127 23.38 13.60 -5.90
C GLU A 127 24.04 13.58 -4.51
N THR A 128 23.44 12.95 -3.48
CA THR A 128 24.09 12.82 -2.16
C THR A 128 25.45 12.16 -2.33
N THR A 129 26.50 12.71 -1.72
CA THR A 129 27.88 12.22 -1.85
C THR A 129 28.41 11.67 -0.54
N ALA A 130 29.30 10.68 -0.63
CA ALA A 130 30.11 10.19 0.47
C ALA A 130 31.57 10.17 0.02
N THR A 131 32.34 11.17 0.42
CA THR A 131 33.74 11.35 0.00
C THR A 131 34.69 10.65 0.97
N LEU A 132 35.54 9.76 0.47
CA LEU A 132 36.61 9.13 1.25
C LEU A 132 37.63 10.18 1.69
N LEU A 133 37.90 10.21 2.99
CA LEU A 133 38.86 11.09 3.63
C LEU A 133 40.24 10.40 3.77
N PRO A 134 41.33 11.16 3.94
CA PRO A 134 42.68 10.59 4.05
C PRO A 134 42.88 9.60 5.21
N ASP A 135 42.05 9.69 6.25
CA ASP A 135 42.07 8.82 7.43
C ASP A 135 41.15 7.59 7.30
N GLY A 136 40.63 7.32 6.10
CA GLY A 136 39.74 6.20 5.78
C GLY A 136 38.28 6.41 6.16
N HIS A 137 37.92 7.54 6.79
CA HIS A 137 36.52 7.88 7.07
C HIS A 137 35.82 8.41 5.82
N PHE A 138 34.50 8.61 5.88
CA PHE A 138 33.73 9.26 4.81
C PHE A 138 33.11 10.57 5.30
N SER A 139 33.03 11.56 4.41
CA SER A 139 32.22 12.76 4.61
C SER A 139 30.94 12.63 3.78
N LEU A 140 29.81 12.37 4.45
CA LEU A 140 28.48 12.30 3.84
C LEU A 140 27.89 13.72 3.72
N HIS A 141 27.51 14.10 2.51
CA HIS A 141 27.05 15.46 2.24
C HIS A 141 25.94 15.53 1.19
N THR A 142 24.97 16.39 1.45
CA THR A 142 23.90 16.83 0.54
C THR A 142 24.35 18.11 -0.18
N PRO A 143 24.81 18.04 -1.45
CA PRO A 143 25.42 19.19 -2.13
C PRO A 143 24.40 20.25 -2.58
N THR A 144 23.15 19.86 -2.80
CA THR A 144 22.07 20.75 -3.28
C THR A 144 20.78 20.48 -2.52
N PRO A 145 19.83 21.43 -2.44
CA PRO A 145 18.51 21.16 -1.86
C PRO A 145 17.78 20.01 -2.56
N ALA A 146 17.98 19.82 -3.86
CA ALA A 146 17.39 18.72 -4.62
C ALA A 146 17.95 17.35 -4.20
N ALA A 147 19.19 17.29 -3.71
CA ALA A 147 19.83 16.08 -3.21
C ALA A 147 19.38 15.66 -1.81
N ALA A 148 18.56 16.46 -1.11
CA ALA A 148 18.06 16.09 0.20
C ALA A 148 17.19 14.82 0.09
N LYS A 149 17.37 13.87 1.02
CA LYS A 149 16.56 12.65 1.08
C LYS A 149 15.12 13.03 1.40
N ALA A 150 14.16 12.38 0.73
CA ALA A 150 12.76 12.74 0.84
C ALA A 150 11.88 11.51 1.01
N MET A 151 10.91 11.59 1.93
CA MET A 151 9.92 10.57 2.34
C MET A 151 10.28 9.68 3.53
N PRO A 152 11.49 9.13 3.71
CA PRO A 152 11.78 8.30 4.88
C PRO A 152 11.42 9.00 6.19
N PRO A 153 10.75 8.31 7.13
CA PRO A 153 10.39 8.89 8.40
C PRO A 153 11.62 8.98 9.31
N SER A 154 12.30 10.12 9.27
CA SER A 154 13.63 10.28 9.86
C SER A 154 13.68 11.25 11.03
N THR A 155 12.54 11.57 11.65
CA THR A 155 12.52 12.51 12.77
C THR A 155 12.73 11.79 14.09
N PRO A 156 13.23 12.48 15.14
CA PRO A 156 13.35 11.88 16.47
C PRO A 156 12.01 11.87 17.24
N LEU A 157 10.89 12.26 16.61
CA LEU A 157 9.60 12.45 17.29
C LEU A 157 9.06 11.17 17.96
N CYS A 158 9.45 9.99 17.48
CA CYS A 158 9.00 8.73 18.05
C CYS A 158 9.71 8.35 19.37
N GLY A 159 10.85 8.97 19.71
CA GLY A 159 11.59 8.63 20.93
C GLY A 159 12.38 7.32 20.84
N ILE A 160 12.74 6.86 19.63
CA ILE A 160 13.49 5.63 19.39
C ILE A 160 14.75 6.00 18.59
N PRO A 161 15.96 5.56 18.99
CA PRO A 161 17.17 5.77 18.21
C PRO A 161 17.02 5.25 16.78
N ARG A 162 17.60 5.95 15.81
CA ARG A 162 17.42 5.63 14.39
C ARG A 162 18.72 5.40 13.67
N VAL A 163 18.71 4.36 12.85
CA VAL A 163 19.74 4.07 11.86
C VAL A 163 19.11 4.01 10.48
N ALA A 164 19.87 4.36 9.45
CA ALA A 164 19.40 4.31 8.08
C ALA A 164 20.44 3.73 7.13
N ILE A 165 19.94 3.11 6.06
CA ILE A 165 20.73 2.78 4.89
C ILE A 165 20.60 3.94 3.91
N VAL A 166 21.63 4.78 3.85
CA VAL A 166 21.70 5.97 3.00
C VAL A 166 22.40 5.63 1.70
N PHE A 167 21.73 5.90 0.58
CA PHE A 167 22.32 5.76 -0.75
C PHE A 167 23.01 7.05 -1.16
N ALA A 168 24.30 6.98 -1.43
CA ALA A 168 25.11 8.14 -1.80
C ALA A 168 26.16 7.75 -2.85
N ARG A 169 26.56 8.69 -3.70
CA ARG A 169 27.68 8.53 -4.63
C ARG A 169 28.99 8.47 -3.87
N LEU A 170 29.73 7.37 -4.02
CA LEU A 170 31.04 7.23 -3.40
C LEU A 170 32.08 7.99 -4.21
N LEU A 171 32.76 8.96 -3.57
CA LEU A 171 33.88 9.69 -4.17
C LEU A 171 35.20 9.25 -3.55
N VAL A 172 36.16 8.81 -4.35
CA VAL A 172 37.52 8.41 -3.93
C VAL A 172 38.52 9.13 -4.81
N ASP A 173 39.43 9.91 -4.23
CA ASP A 173 40.37 10.75 -4.98
C ASP A 173 39.70 11.60 -6.08
N ASN A 174 38.52 12.16 -5.74
CA ASN A 174 37.63 12.90 -6.64
C ASN A 174 37.05 12.10 -7.84
N MET A 175 37.22 10.78 -7.86
CA MET A 175 36.56 9.90 -8.83
C MET A 175 35.24 9.39 -8.28
N ASP A 176 34.21 9.38 -9.13
CA ASP A 176 32.89 8.88 -8.80
C ASP A 176 32.76 7.38 -9.08
N HIS A 177 32.53 6.60 -8.02
CA HIS A 177 32.37 5.15 -8.06
C HIS A 177 30.90 4.69 -8.05
N GLY A 178 29.98 5.63 -8.33
CA GLY A 178 28.55 5.41 -8.39
C GLY A 178 27.90 5.33 -7.01
N VAL A 179 26.60 5.04 -7.02
CA VAL A 179 25.78 4.95 -5.80
C VAL A 179 26.14 3.71 -4.97
N LYS A 180 26.41 3.92 -3.69
CA LYS A 180 26.69 2.90 -2.66
C LYS A 180 25.79 3.08 -1.45
N GLN A 181 25.76 2.06 -0.61
CA GLN A 181 24.96 2.00 0.62
C GLN A 181 25.84 2.29 1.83
N PHE A 182 25.43 3.25 2.65
CA PHE A 182 26.09 3.62 3.89
C PHE A 182 25.15 3.45 5.08
N LEU A 183 25.62 2.78 6.12
CA LEU A 183 24.95 2.70 7.41
C LEU A 183 25.19 4.00 8.19
N VAL A 184 24.13 4.72 8.53
CA VAL A 184 24.20 6.05 9.14
C VAL A 184 23.28 6.11 10.36
N TRP A 185 23.82 6.47 11.52
CA TRP A 185 23.01 6.85 12.67
C TRP A 185 22.42 8.23 12.44
N LEU A 186 21.08 8.33 12.48
CA LEU A 186 20.37 9.57 12.20
C LEU A 186 20.11 10.38 13.47
N SER A 187 19.68 9.69 14.53
CA SER A 187 19.31 10.29 15.80
C SER A 187 19.52 9.30 16.94
N GLU A 188 19.69 9.86 18.13
CA GLU A 188 19.39 9.18 19.38
C GLU A 188 17.87 9.18 19.61
N GLU A 189 17.41 9.02 20.85
CA GLU A 189 16.00 9.01 21.20
C GLU A 189 15.27 10.31 20.80
N ASP A 190 15.82 11.48 21.15
CA ASP A 190 15.16 12.78 20.98
C ASP A 190 15.97 13.79 20.15
N THR A 191 17.22 13.44 19.79
CA THR A 191 18.19 14.38 19.25
C THR A 191 18.83 13.85 17.95
N MET A 192 18.84 14.67 16.90
CA MET A 192 19.54 14.37 15.64
C MET A 192 21.05 14.35 15.84
N LYS A 193 21.77 13.49 15.12
CA LYS A 193 23.24 13.50 15.09
C LYS A 193 23.78 14.77 14.43
N ASP A 194 24.97 15.17 14.83
CA ASP A 194 25.66 16.35 14.32
C ASP A 194 25.75 16.36 12.79
N GLY A 195 25.42 17.51 12.20
CA GLY A 195 25.41 17.69 10.75
C GLY A 195 24.20 17.08 10.03
N ILE A 196 23.26 16.43 10.73
CA ILE A 196 22.03 15.89 10.13
C ILE A 196 20.85 16.81 10.47
N THR A 197 20.11 17.24 9.44
CA THR A 197 18.87 17.98 9.61
C THR A 197 17.71 17.17 9.06
N SER A 198 16.64 17.01 9.84
CA SER A 198 15.41 16.31 9.46
C SER A 198 14.23 17.27 9.58
N ARG A 199 13.54 17.53 8.46
CA ARG A 199 12.41 18.47 8.39
C ARG A 199 11.11 17.69 8.17
N ALA A 200 10.30 17.59 9.21
CA ALA A 200 9.02 16.89 9.15
C ALA A 200 8.08 17.50 8.10
N LEU A 201 7.48 16.66 7.27
CA LEU A 201 6.40 17.03 6.37
C LEU A 201 5.05 17.03 7.12
N PRO A 202 4.07 17.81 6.67
CA PRO A 202 2.70 17.70 7.16
C PRO A 202 2.14 16.27 6.97
N THR A 203 1.20 15.90 7.82
CA THR A 203 0.51 14.61 7.69
C THR A 203 -0.26 14.58 6.37
N ARG A 204 -0.16 13.46 5.62
CA ARG A 204 -0.95 13.32 4.39
C ARG A 204 -2.44 13.33 4.75
N PRO A 205 -3.29 14.12 4.06
CA PRO A 205 -4.71 14.20 4.36
C PRO A 205 -5.38 12.83 4.43
N GLY A 206 -6.19 12.61 5.47
CA GLY A 206 -6.96 11.39 5.69
C GLY A 206 -6.17 10.13 6.05
N THR A 207 -4.85 10.22 6.22
CA THR A 207 -3.99 9.11 6.66
C THR A 207 -3.67 9.21 8.15
N LYS A 208 -3.32 8.07 8.75
CA LYS A 208 -2.72 8.05 10.09
C LYS A 208 -1.31 8.67 10.06
N PRO A 209 -0.92 9.48 11.07
CA PRO A 209 0.36 10.20 11.06
C PRO A 209 1.60 9.33 10.93
N LEU A 210 2.44 9.65 9.95
CA LEU A 210 3.81 9.15 9.81
C LEU A 210 4.72 10.37 9.63
N ASP A 211 5.85 10.38 10.33
CA ASP A 211 6.80 11.49 10.37
C ASP A 211 7.73 11.53 9.14
N HIS A 212 7.15 11.38 7.94
CA HIS A 212 7.85 11.58 6.67
C HIS A 212 8.62 12.90 6.69
N ALA A 213 9.87 12.89 6.22
CA ALA A 213 10.74 14.04 6.34
C ALA A 213 11.56 14.32 5.07
N ILE A 214 12.11 15.53 5.03
CA ILE A 214 13.23 15.92 4.17
C ILE A 214 14.50 15.93 5.04
N THR A 215 15.48 15.11 4.68
CA THR A 215 16.72 14.91 5.44
C THR A 215 17.92 15.40 4.65
N SER A 216 18.79 16.21 5.27
CA SER A 216 20.04 16.69 4.65
C SER A 216 21.24 16.44 5.55
N PHE A 217 22.39 16.23 4.92
CA PHE A 217 23.67 15.93 5.57
C PHE A 217 24.69 17.03 5.28
N ALA A 218 25.29 17.60 6.34
CA ALA A 218 26.31 18.64 6.27
C ALA A 218 27.65 18.06 6.72
N HIS A 219 28.41 17.49 5.78
CA HIS A 219 29.73 16.89 6.02
C HIS A 219 29.79 15.93 7.22
N VAL A 220 28.78 15.06 7.33
CA VAL A 220 28.65 14.10 8.42
C VAL A 220 29.79 13.07 8.31
N ARG A 221 30.61 12.98 9.35
CA ARG A 221 31.77 12.08 9.36
C ARG A 221 31.35 10.66 9.73
N LEU A 222 31.49 9.73 8.78
CA LEU A 222 31.15 8.32 8.94
C LEU A 222 32.42 7.46 9.10
N PRO A 223 32.40 6.41 9.93
CA PRO A 223 33.54 5.49 10.05
C PRO A 223 33.76 4.69 8.76
N PRO A 224 34.96 4.10 8.56
CA PRO A 224 35.22 3.21 7.43
C PRO A 224 34.21 2.06 7.32
N THR A 225 33.71 1.56 8.47
CA THR A 225 32.71 0.49 8.57
C THR A 225 31.31 0.89 8.09
N ALA A 226 31.02 2.18 7.87
CA ALA A 226 29.72 2.63 7.41
C ALA A 226 29.39 2.14 5.99
N LEU A 227 30.38 1.99 5.12
CA LEU A 227 30.17 1.47 3.78
C LEU A 227 29.80 -0.02 3.83
N LEU A 228 28.61 -0.38 3.36
CA LEU A 228 28.12 -1.77 3.39
C LEU A 228 28.64 -2.62 2.24
N SER A 229 28.98 -2.02 1.08
CA SER A 229 29.43 -2.78 -0.10
C SER A 229 30.67 -2.22 -0.79
N PHE A 230 31.57 -3.13 -1.15
CA PHE A 230 32.41 -3.10 -2.36
C PHE A 230 31.89 -4.20 -3.32
N PRO A 231 32.08 -4.09 -4.66
CA PRO A 231 31.07 -4.50 -5.64
C PRO A 231 30.74 -6.00 -5.62
N SER A 232 29.54 -6.35 -5.16
CA SER A 232 28.85 -7.58 -5.57
C SER A 232 27.35 -7.31 -5.72
N LYS A 233 26.72 -7.95 -6.71
CA LYS A 233 25.29 -7.78 -7.02
C LYS A 233 24.46 -8.44 -5.90
N SER A 234 24.07 -7.66 -4.89
CA SER A 234 23.14 -8.15 -3.86
C SER A 234 21.75 -8.36 -4.47
N LYS A 235 20.99 -9.32 -3.92
CA LYS A 235 19.58 -9.55 -4.23
C LYS A 235 18.80 -8.29 -3.83
N GLU A 236 18.08 -7.67 -4.76
CA GLU A 236 17.46 -6.35 -4.57
C GLU A 236 16.28 -6.39 -3.57
N PRO A 237 16.41 -5.77 -2.37
CA PRO A 237 15.36 -5.71 -1.34
C PRO A 237 14.07 -5.06 -1.85
N LEU A 238 14.19 -4.16 -2.83
CA LEU A 238 13.08 -3.41 -3.45
C LEU A 238 12.01 -4.32 -4.07
N SER A 239 12.42 -5.48 -4.61
CA SER A 239 11.48 -6.43 -5.21
C SER A 239 10.61 -7.16 -4.17
N VAL A 240 11.13 -7.36 -2.95
CA VAL A 240 10.37 -7.88 -1.80
C VAL A 240 9.37 -6.83 -1.32
N GLY A 241 9.82 -5.57 -1.19
CA GLY A 241 8.96 -4.42 -0.85
C GLY A 241 7.77 -4.25 -1.81
N THR A 242 8.02 -4.40 -3.11
CA THR A 242 7.00 -4.35 -4.17
C THR A 242 5.87 -5.35 -3.93
N LEU A 243 6.19 -6.59 -3.55
CA LEU A 243 5.21 -7.63 -3.23
C LEU A 243 4.53 -7.37 -1.89
N SER A 244 5.30 -7.15 -0.83
CA SER A 244 4.78 -7.04 0.54
C SER A 244 3.81 -5.88 0.72
N LEU A 245 4.13 -4.69 0.23
CA LEU A 245 3.22 -3.55 0.30
C LEU A 245 1.98 -3.75 -0.57
N SER A 246 2.08 -4.52 -1.66
CA SER A 246 0.91 -4.85 -2.47
C SER A 246 -0.03 -5.84 -1.78
N ILE A 247 0.48 -6.79 -0.97
CA ILE A 247 -0.36 -7.69 -0.17
C ILE A 247 -1.22 -6.90 0.83
N MET A 248 -0.65 -5.85 1.45
CA MET A 248 -1.40 -4.96 2.33
C MET A 248 -2.64 -4.35 1.63
N GLY A 249 -2.56 -4.04 0.33
CA GLY A 249 -3.72 -3.58 -0.45
C GLY A 249 -4.84 -4.60 -0.58
N VAL A 250 -4.49 -5.88 -0.66
CA VAL A 250 -5.46 -6.99 -0.65
C VAL A 250 -6.19 -7.03 0.70
N SER A 251 -5.45 -6.88 1.80
CA SER A 251 -6.03 -6.77 3.16
C SER A 251 -6.97 -5.57 3.27
N SER A 252 -6.58 -4.41 2.75
CA SER A 252 -7.43 -3.21 2.72
C SER A 252 -8.74 -3.45 1.96
N ILE A 253 -8.70 -4.10 0.80
CA ILE A 253 -9.88 -4.40 -0.02
C ILE A 253 -10.82 -5.34 0.74
N LYS A 254 -10.30 -6.40 1.37
CA LYS A 254 -11.08 -7.34 2.20
C LYS A 254 -11.78 -6.60 3.36
N LEU A 255 -11.03 -5.81 4.11
CA LEU A 255 -11.54 -5.09 5.28
C LEU A 255 -12.60 -4.04 4.89
N ALA A 256 -12.34 -3.23 3.88
CA ALA A 256 -13.27 -2.21 3.41
C ALA A 256 -14.58 -2.81 2.87
N SER A 257 -14.49 -3.96 2.19
CA SER A 257 -15.66 -4.69 1.69
C SER A 257 -16.51 -5.21 2.85
N GLU A 258 -15.87 -5.74 3.90
CA GLU A 258 -16.55 -6.16 5.13
C GLU A 258 -17.31 -5.01 5.80
N ILE A 259 -16.62 -3.88 6.03
CA ILE A 259 -17.22 -2.70 6.66
C ILE A 259 -18.43 -2.22 5.87
N THR A 260 -18.28 -2.10 4.55
CA THR A 260 -19.33 -1.63 3.65
C THR A 260 -20.53 -2.57 3.65
N ALA A 261 -20.29 -3.88 3.65
CA ALA A 261 -21.34 -4.89 3.70
C ALA A 261 -22.13 -4.85 5.02
N ARG A 262 -21.45 -4.80 6.17
CA ARG A 262 -22.10 -4.71 7.49
C ARG A 262 -22.90 -3.42 7.65
N TYR A 263 -22.32 -2.30 7.21
CA TYR A 263 -23.05 -1.04 7.12
C TYR A 263 -24.32 -1.17 6.28
N SER A 264 -24.21 -1.81 5.11
CA SER A 264 -25.32 -1.94 4.16
C SER A 264 -26.43 -2.87 4.64
N GLN A 265 -26.10 -3.86 5.47
CA GLN A 265 -27.08 -4.76 6.10
C GLN A 265 -27.95 -4.03 7.13
N ARG A 266 -27.38 -3.08 7.88
CA ARG A 266 -28.12 -2.36 8.94
C ARG A 266 -28.73 -1.05 8.48
N ARG A 267 -28.15 -0.39 7.48
CA ARG A 267 -28.63 0.91 7.02
C ARG A 267 -29.94 0.74 6.25
N LEU A 268 -31.01 1.34 6.75
CA LEU A 268 -32.35 1.20 6.17
C LEU A 268 -32.72 2.39 5.28
N THR A 269 -33.31 2.11 4.12
CA THR A 269 -33.98 3.08 3.25
C THR A 269 -35.47 2.74 3.08
N ALA A 270 -36.24 3.58 2.39
CA ALA A 270 -37.63 3.30 2.06
C ALA A 270 -37.74 2.05 1.16
N GLY A 271 -38.67 1.16 1.49
CA GLY A 271 -39.05 0.01 0.68
C GLY A 271 -40.04 0.37 -0.43
N LEU A 272 -40.76 -0.64 -0.93
CA LEU A 272 -41.76 -0.44 -1.99
C LEU A 272 -43.02 0.28 -1.47
N THR A 273 -43.27 0.18 -0.16
CA THR A 273 -44.40 0.84 0.50
C THR A 273 -43.92 1.93 1.46
N GLN A 274 -44.79 2.91 1.74
CA GLN A 274 -44.46 4.10 2.55
C GLN A 274 -44.00 3.78 3.98
N HIS A 275 -44.34 2.60 4.52
CA HIS A 275 -44.01 2.19 5.88
C HIS A 275 -42.95 1.09 5.95
N GLU A 276 -42.55 0.52 4.81
CA GLU A 276 -41.53 -0.51 4.76
C GLU A 276 -40.13 0.12 4.79
N ARG A 277 -39.26 -0.45 5.62
CA ARG A 277 -37.85 -0.09 5.69
C ARG A 277 -37.03 -1.31 5.34
N VAL A 278 -36.24 -1.22 4.28
CA VAL A 278 -35.38 -2.32 3.82
C VAL A 278 -33.91 -1.96 3.97
N PRO A 279 -33.03 -2.93 4.26
CA PRO A 279 -31.59 -2.73 4.18
C PRO A 279 -31.18 -2.21 2.81
N ILE A 280 -30.25 -1.26 2.73
CA ILE A 280 -29.71 -0.80 1.45
C ILE A 280 -28.98 -1.93 0.72
N LEU A 281 -28.53 -2.98 1.43
CA LEU A 281 -27.97 -4.19 0.80
C LEU A 281 -28.99 -4.93 -0.10
N SER A 282 -30.30 -4.69 0.05
CA SER A 282 -31.31 -5.30 -0.83
C SER A 282 -31.22 -4.84 -2.29
N PHE A 283 -30.55 -3.71 -2.56
CA PHE A 283 -30.41 -3.15 -3.89
C PHE A 283 -29.14 -3.65 -4.60
N SER A 284 -29.28 -4.11 -5.84
CA SER A 284 -28.16 -4.59 -6.65
C SER A 284 -27.07 -3.52 -6.86
N THR A 285 -27.45 -2.24 -6.91
CA THR A 285 -26.52 -1.11 -6.99
C THR A 285 -25.66 -0.94 -5.74
N GLN A 286 -26.12 -1.41 -4.59
CA GLN A 286 -25.35 -1.48 -3.35
C GLN A 286 -24.51 -2.76 -3.30
N GLN A 287 -25.08 -3.90 -3.70
CA GLN A 287 -24.41 -5.20 -3.69
C GLN A 287 -23.20 -5.23 -4.62
N ARG A 288 -23.31 -4.69 -5.84
CA ARG A 288 -22.28 -4.85 -6.87
C ARG A 288 -20.90 -4.32 -6.46
N PRO A 289 -20.73 -3.10 -5.94
CA PRO A 289 -19.43 -2.62 -5.45
C PRO A 289 -18.84 -3.48 -4.33
N ILE A 290 -19.68 -3.95 -3.40
CA ILE A 290 -19.27 -4.85 -2.30
C ILE A 290 -18.76 -6.18 -2.88
N LEU A 291 -19.52 -6.80 -3.77
CA LEU A 291 -19.13 -8.07 -4.40
C LEU A 291 -17.87 -7.92 -5.24
N ARG A 292 -17.67 -6.79 -5.94
CA ARG A 292 -16.41 -6.49 -6.65
C ARG A 292 -15.22 -6.52 -5.69
N GLY A 293 -15.34 -5.85 -4.56
CA GLY A 293 -14.30 -5.83 -3.52
C GLY A 293 -14.02 -7.22 -2.95
N LEU A 294 -15.06 -7.97 -2.56
CA LEU A 294 -14.92 -9.33 -2.02
C LEU A 294 -14.27 -10.30 -3.01
N VAL A 295 -14.72 -10.30 -4.26
CA VAL A 295 -14.14 -11.16 -5.32
C VAL A 295 -12.66 -10.86 -5.53
N HIS A 296 -12.28 -9.58 -5.66
CA HIS A 296 -10.87 -9.20 -5.79
C HIS A 296 -10.08 -9.55 -4.53
N GLY A 297 -10.63 -9.35 -3.33
CA GLY A 297 -10.01 -9.73 -2.07
C GLY A 297 -9.67 -11.22 -2.03
N ILE A 298 -10.58 -12.09 -2.46
CA ILE A 298 -10.37 -13.55 -2.50
C ILE A 298 -9.36 -13.94 -3.57
N VAL A 299 -9.54 -13.45 -4.80
CA VAL A 299 -8.70 -13.83 -5.94
C VAL A 299 -7.27 -13.30 -5.79
N LEU A 300 -7.10 -12.06 -5.33
CA LEU A 300 -5.78 -11.47 -5.15
C LEU A 300 -5.00 -12.08 -3.97
N ASP A 301 -5.69 -12.58 -2.94
CA ASP A 301 -5.04 -13.28 -1.81
C ASP A 301 -4.37 -14.57 -2.28
N VAL A 302 -5.10 -15.41 -3.03
CA VAL A 302 -4.53 -16.64 -3.61
C VAL A 302 -3.52 -16.35 -4.71
N TYR A 303 -3.73 -15.28 -5.48
CA TYR A 303 -2.77 -14.84 -6.50
C TYR A 303 -1.46 -14.34 -5.88
N ALA A 304 -1.51 -13.67 -4.73
CA ALA A 304 -0.31 -13.25 -4.01
C ALA A 304 0.55 -14.45 -3.62
N ARG A 305 -0.05 -15.50 -3.03
CA ARG A 305 0.68 -16.74 -2.64
C ARG A 305 1.27 -17.47 -3.85
N TRP A 306 0.52 -17.50 -4.96
CA TRP A 306 1.02 -18.05 -6.22
C TRP A 306 2.18 -17.22 -6.78
N THR A 307 2.09 -15.90 -6.71
CA THR A 307 3.14 -14.97 -7.16
C THR A 307 4.40 -15.14 -6.32
N ILE A 308 4.29 -15.23 -4.99
CA ILE A 308 5.41 -15.49 -4.08
C ILE A 308 6.11 -16.81 -4.45
N SER A 309 5.35 -17.86 -4.74
CA SER A 309 5.92 -19.15 -5.13
C SER A 309 6.77 -19.04 -6.41
N ASN A 310 6.31 -18.25 -7.39
CA ASN A 310 7.05 -18.00 -8.64
C ASN A 310 8.22 -17.02 -8.46
N PHE A 311 8.08 -16.03 -7.57
CA PHE A 311 9.13 -15.09 -7.20
C PHE A 311 10.28 -15.80 -6.47
N MET A 312 9.96 -16.76 -5.60
CA MET A 312 10.92 -17.54 -4.84
C MET A 312 11.54 -18.70 -5.63
N ASN A 313 11.02 -19.01 -6.82
CA ASN A 313 11.54 -20.11 -7.64
C ASN A 313 12.99 -19.83 -8.11
N PRO A 314 13.98 -20.64 -7.69
CA PRO A 314 15.38 -20.45 -8.08
C PRO A 314 15.63 -20.64 -9.59
N ASP A 315 14.77 -21.36 -10.30
CA ASP A 315 14.91 -21.65 -11.73
C ASP A 315 14.55 -20.44 -12.61
N HIS A 316 13.78 -19.49 -12.06
CA HIS A 316 13.46 -18.26 -12.76
C HIS A 316 14.65 -17.29 -12.76
N ALA A 317 14.95 -16.66 -13.90
CA ALA A 317 15.89 -15.56 -13.93
C ALA A 317 15.40 -14.36 -13.09
N GLN A 318 16.32 -13.54 -12.56
CA GLN A 318 15.97 -12.40 -11.69
C GLN A 318 14.95 -11.45 -12.35
N ALA A 319 15.09 -11.17 -13.65
CA ALA A 319 14.16 -10.33 -14.40
C ALA A 319 12.72 -10.91 -14.43
N VAL A 320 12.59 -12.24 -14.48
CA VAL A 320 11.28 -12.93 -14.46
C VAL A 320 10.65 -12.84 -13.07
N ARG A 321 11.44 -13.03 -12.00
CA ARG A 321 10.96 -12.86 -10.62
C ARG A 321 10.48 -11.43 -10.38
N HIS A 322 11.26 -10.44 -10.82
CA HIS A 322 10.85 -9.03 -10.75
C HIS A 322 9.55 -8.77 -11.52
N ALA A 323 9.40 -9.35 -12.72
CA ALA A 323 8.17 -9.23 -13.51
C ALA A 323 6.92 -9.70 -12.74
N PHE A 324 7.00 -10.84 -12.06
CA PHE A 324 5.91 -11.34 -11.22
C PHE A 324 5.50 -10.32 -10.13
N ALA A 325 6.48 -9.71 -9.47
CA ALA A 325 6.22 -8.66 -8.48
C ALA A 325 5.54 -7.43 -9.09
N THR A 326 6.02 -6.97 -10.25
CA THR A 326 5.44 -5.84 -10.97
C THR A 326 4.00 -6.10 -11.40
N ILE A 327 3.72 -7.26 -11.99
CA ILE A 327 2.38 -7.59 -12.49
C ILE A 327 1.39 -7.70 -11.33
N PHE A 328 1.81 -8.33 -10.24
CA PHE A 328 0.99 -8.43 -9.04
C PHE A 328 0.68 -7.04 -8.49
N LYS A 329 1.69 -6.17 -8.36
CA LYS A 329 1.50 -4.78 -7.95
C LYS A 329 0.52 -4.04 -8.85
N ALA A 330 0.68 -4.12 -10.17
CA ALA A 330 -0.21 -3.44 -11.11
C ALA A 330 -1.66 -3.92 -10.93
N SER A 331 -1.86 -5.23 -10.72
CA SER A 331 -3.16 -5.85 -10.48
C SER A 331 -3.81 -5.33 -9.18
N VAL A 332 -3.05 -5.26 -8.09
CA VAL A 332 -3.57 -4.74 -6.81
C VAL A 332 -3.84 -3.24 -6.88
N VAL A 333 -2.95 -2.44 -7.49
CA VAL A 333 -3.15 -0.99 -7.66
C VAL A 333 -4.39 -0.70 -8.50
N GLN A 334 -4.67 -1.52 -9.52
CA GLN A 334 -5.91 -1.41 -10.29
C GLN A 334 -7.14 -1.74 -9.41
N ALA A 335 -7.08 -2.83 -8.64
CA ALA A 335 -8.18 -3.27 -7.78
C ALA A 335 -8.44 -2.34 -6.57
N SER A 336 -7.43 -1.63 -6.08
CA SER A 336 -7.58 -0.73 -4.92
C SER A 336 -8.47 0.48 -5.21
N ARG A 337 -8.75 0.77 -6.49
CA ARG A 337 -9.77 1.74 -6.91
C ARG A 337 -11.15 1.42 -6.34
N HIS A 338 -11.43 0.16 -6.02
CA HIS A 338 -12.67 -0.25 -5.35
C HIS A 338 -12.83 0.38 -3.95
N LEU A 339 -11.75 0.71 -3.24
CA LEU A 339 -11.82 1.31 -1.89
C LEU A 339 -12.62 2.63 -1.88
N HIS A 340 -12.46 3.45 -2.92
CA HIS A 340 -13.22 4.70 -3.07
C HIS A 340 -14.71 4.44 -3.30
N GLN A 341 -15.04 3.50 -4.19
CA GLN A 341 -16.44 3.11 -4.44
C GLN A 341 -17.10 2.54 -3.18
N LEU A 342 -16.37 1.74 -2.40
CA LEU A 342 -16.82 1.21 -1.12
C LEU A 342 -17.07 2.33 -0.10
N SER A 343 -16.17 3.32 0.00
CA SER A 343 -16.38 4.52 0.83
C SER A 343 -17.66 5.26 0.44
N GLU A 344 -17.88 5.51 -0.86
CA GLU A 344 -19.10 6.17 -1.35
C GLU A 344 -20.38 5.39 -1.03
N ARG A 345 -20.32 4.05 -1.00
CA ARG A 345 -21.46 3.19 -0.64
C ARG A 345 -21.86 3.33 0.83
N CYS A 346 -21.01 3.93 1.68
CA CYS A 346 -21.33 4.27 3.06
C CYS A 346 -21.84 5.71 3.24
N GLY A 347 -22.09 6.44 2.14
CA GLY A 347 -22.53 7.84 2.17
C GLY A 347 -21.52 8.75 2.89
N TRP A 348 -22.01 9.78 3.57
CA TRP A 348 -21.14 10.72 4.30
C TRP A 348 -20.27 10.01 5.35
N GLN A 349 -20.76 8.93 5.96
CA GLN A 349 -20.02 8.20 6.99
C GLN A 349 -18.75 7.55 6.40
N GLY A 350 -18.78 7.12 5.13
CA GLY A 350 -17.62 6.56 4.46
C GLY A 350 -16.50 7.56 4.19
N LEU A 351 -16.77 8.86 4.24
CA LEU A 351 -15.77 9.92 4.01
C LEU A 351 -14.83 10.08 5.21
N PHE A 352 -15.28 9.71 6.41
CA PHE A 352 -14.54 9.92 7.64
C PHE A 352 -13.56 8.78 7.93
N ALA A 353 -12.29 9.14 8.15
CA ALA A 353 -11.20 8.20 8.40
C ALA A 353 -11.41 7.27 9.60
N TYR A 354 -12.21 7.66 10.61
CA TYR A 354 -12.54 6.80 11.75
C TYR A 354 -13.36 5.56 11.35
N ASN A 355 -14.02 5.57 10.19
CA ASN A 355 -14.66 4.40 9.59
C ASN A 355 -13.72 3.54 8.75
N GLN A 356 -12.41 3.82 8.81
CA GLN A 356 -11.29 3.11 8.17
C GLN A 356 -11.28 3.11 6.64
N ILE A 357 -12.42 3.08 5.93
CA ILE A 357 -12.42 2.87 4.46
C ILE A 357 -11.64 3.97 3.71
N SER A 358 -11.92 5.26 3.99
CA SER A 358 -11.21 6.36 3.33
C SER A 358 -9.75 6.43 3.76
N GLU A 359 -9.42 6.09 5.00
CA GLU A 359 -8.05 6.00 5.50
C GLU A 359 -7.26 4.91 4.76
N LEU A 360 -7.84 3.70 4.65
CA LEU A 360 -7.26 2.60 3.90
C LEU A 360 -6.99 2.99 2.43
N ALA A 361 -7.94 3.68 1.79
CA ALA A 361 -7.81 4.15 0.41
C ALA A 361 -6.64 5.14 0.24
N LEU A 362 -6.59 6.17 1.10
CA LEU A 362 -5.59 7.25 1.02
C LEU A 362 -4.20 6.79 1.47
N THR A 363 -4.13 5.90 2.46
CA THR A 363 -2.87 5.31 2.89
C THR A 363 -2.30 4.42 1.79
N PHE A 364 -3.11 3.51 1.22
CA PHE A 364 -2.68 2.57 0.16
C PHE A 364 -2.29 3.28 -1.15
N GLN A 365 -2.86 4.45 -1.45
CA GLN A 365 -2.49 5.22 -2.65
C GLN A 365 -0.97 5.46 -2.74
N GLY A 366 -0.27 5.57 -1.60
CA GLY A 366 1.19 5.68 -1.57
C GLY A 366 1.92 4.48 -2.20
N ASN A 367 1.34 3.27 -2.18
CA ASN A 367 1.92 2.07 -2.79
C ASN A 367 1.99 2.16 -4.33
N ALA A 368 1.15 2.99 -4.97
CA ALA A 368 1.23 3.20 -6.41
C ALA A 368 2.56 3.84 -6.85
N VAL A 369 3.22 4.58 -5.94
CA VAL A 369 4.46 5.32 -6.20
C VAL A 369 5.68 4.78 -5.43
N ALA A 370 5.48 4.26 -4.22
CA ALA A 370 6.55 3.64 -3.41
C ALA A 370 7.01 2.31 -4.02
N GLU A 371 8.24 1.84 -3.73
CA GLU A 371 8.77 0.58 -4.27
C GLU A 371 8.69 0.49 -5.81
N GLY A 372 8.98 1.60 -6.48
CA GLY A 372 8.88 1.77 -7.93
C GLY A 372 7.47 2.18 -8.39
N ASP A 373 7.36 3.30 -9.09
CA ASP A 373 6.08 3.76 -9.63
C ASP A 373 5.45 2.70 -10.54
N ALA A 374 4.15 2.41 -10.33
CA ALA A 374 3.48 1.32 -11.00
C ALA A 374 3.53 1.45 -12.53
N LEU A 375 3.38 2.66 -13.08
CA LEU A 375 3.47 2.90 -14.52
C LEU A 375 4.92 2.74 -15.02
N ALA A 376 5.87 3.32 -14.29
CA ALA A 376 7.29 3.20 -14.62
C ALA A 376 7.79 1.74 -14.57
N LEU A 377 7.25 0.91 -13.68
CA LEU A 377 7.55 -0.52 -13.69
C LEU A 377 6.92 -1.21 -14.91
N CYS A 378 5.74 -0.79 -15.36
CA CYS A 378 5.07 -1.42 -16.49
C CYS A 378 5.77 -1.21 -17.85
N ILE A 379 6.61 -0.17 -18.00
CA ILE A 379 7.31 0.09 -19.28
C ILE A 379 8.49 -0.85 -19.55
N HIS A 380 8.91 -1.66 -18.58
CA HIS A 380 9.97 -2.64 -18.77
C HIS A 380 9.51 -3.85 -19.61
N LYS A 381 10.46 -4.50 -20.29
CA LYS A 381 10.19 -5.71 -21.06
C LYS A 381 10.25 -6.94 -20.17
N TYR A 382 9.21 -7.75 -20.23
CA TYR A 382 9.11 -9.00 -19.48
C TYR A 382 9.00 -10.20 -20.42
N HIS A 383 9.67 -11.28 -20.06
CA HIS A 383 9.48 -12.60 -20.66
C HIS A 383 8.85 -13.48 -19.58
N LEU A 384 7.61 -13.90 -19.79
CA LEU A 384 6.80 -14.59 -18.79
C LEU A 384 6.35 -15.95 -19.30
N PRO A 385 5.99 -16.88 -18.39
CA PRO A 385 5.42 -18.16 -18.78
C PRO A 385 4.15 -17.99 -19.63
N PRO A 386 3.93 -18.88 -20.63
CA PRO A 386 2.76 -18.82 -21.48
C PRO A 386 1.47 -19.10 -20.69
N PRO A 387 0.30 -18.70 -21.22
CA PRO A 387 -1.01 -19.06 -20.68
C PRO A 387 -1.18 -20.58 -20.49
N GLN A 388 -1.78 -20.98 -19.36
CA GLN A 388 -2.12 -22.39 -19.09
C GLN A 388 -3.32 -22.84 -19.93
N ASP A 389 -4.25 -21.92 -20.22
CA ASP A 389 -5.42 -22.15 -21.07
C ASP A 389 -5.48 -21.06 -22.15
N PRO A 390 -4.80 -21.26 -23.30
CA PRO A 390 -4.77 -20.27 -24.38
C PRO A 390 -6.14 -19.98 -25.02
N ALA A 391 -7.12 -20.85 -24.82
CA ALA A 391 -8.48 -20.67 -25.35
C ALA A 391 -9.34 -19.77 -24.45
N ARG A 392 -8.92 -19.48 -23.21
CA ARG A 392 -9.68 -18.61 -22.31
C ARG A 392 -9.68 -17.17 -22.80
N TYR A 393 -10.79 -16.46 -22.63
CA TYR A 393 -10.94 -15.07 -23.10
C TYR A 393 -9.85 -14.13 -22.56
N LEU A 394 -9.46 -14.26 -21.29
CA LEU A 394 -8.39 -13.45 -20.71
C LEU A 394 -7.02 -13.70 -21.39
N ALA A 395 -6.72 -14.96 -21.75
CA ALA A 395 -5.50 -15.31 -22.47
C ALA A 395 -5.53 -14.82 -23.93
N GLN A 396 -6.71 -14.87 -24.57
CA GLN A 396 -6.91 -14.30 -25.90
C GLN A 396 -6.71 -12.78 -25.90
N HIS A 397 -7.25 -12.08 -24.89
CA HIS A 397 -7.06 -10.65 -24.71
C HIS A 397 -5.59 -10.28 -24.52
N GLU A 398 -4.90 -10.92 -23.57
CA GLU A 398 -3.45 -10.72 -23.39
C GLU A 398 -2.70 -10.88 -24.70
N ARG A 399 -2.92 -12.00 -25.42
CA ARG A 399 -2.24 -12.25 -26.69
C ARG A 399 -2.56 -11.17 -27.73
N GLY A 400 -3.83 -10.80 -27.88
CA GLY A 400 -4.31 -9.85 -28.87
C GLY A 400 -3.70 -8.47 -28.72
N ILE A 401 -3.79 -7.87 -27.54
CA ILE A 401 -3.26 -6.52 -27.30
C ILE A 401 -1.71 -6.48 -27.40
N PHE A 402 -1.03 -7.59 -27.13
CA PHE A 402 0.40 -7.72 -27.38
C PHE A 402 0.74 -7.81 -28.87
N LEU A 403 -0.08 -8.51 -29.67
CA LEU A 403 0.08 -8.55 -31.12
C LEU A 403 -0.15 -7.17 -31.73
N GLU A 404 -1.22 -6.47 -31.36
CA GLU A 404 -1.48 -5.09 -31.80
C GLU A 404 -0.31 -4.15 -31.46
N SER A 405 0.23 -4.27 -30.24
CA SER A 405 1.36 -3.45 -29.80
C SER A 405 2.63 -3.77 -30.58
N LYS A 406 2.88 -5.05 -30.88
CA LYS A 406 4.01 -5.48 -31.73
C LYS A 406 3.87 -4.99 -33.16
N GLU A 407 2.67 -5.06 -33.75
CA GLU A 407 2.40 -4.54 -35.09
C GLU A 407 2.57 -3.02 -35.16
N LYS A 408 2.03 -2.30 -34.18
CA LYS A 408 2.18 -0.85 -34.09
C LYS A 408 3.67 -0.48 -33.96
N MET A 409 4.41 -1.17 -33.10
CA MET A 409 5.85 -0.96 -32.94
C MET A 409 6.62 -1.28 -34.24
N ALA A 410 6.26 -2.34 -34.97
CA ALA A 410 6.88 -2.65 -36.26
C ALA A 410 6.66 -1.52 -37.28
N LYS A 411 5.45 -0.95 -37.34
CA LYS A 411 5.13 0.23 -38.18
C LYS A 411 5.92 1.49 -37.79
N LEU A 412 6.41 1.57 -36.55
CA LEU A 412 7.22 2.68 -36.03
C LEU A 412 8.74 2.47 -36.19
N GLY A 413 9.17 1.47 -36.96
CA GLY A 413 10.59 1.13 -37.19
C GLY A 413 11.15 0.05 -36.28
N GLY A 414 10.32 -0.56 -35.42
CA GLY A 414 10.71 -1.68 -34.57
C GLY A 414 11.55 -1.29 -33.35
N TYR A 415 12.10 -2.30 -32.66
CA TYR A 415 12.80 -2.11 -31.39
C TYR A 415 14.06 -1.26 -31.47
N GLY A 416 14.68 -1.10 -32.65
CA GLY A 416 15.84 -0.22 -32.85
C GLY A 416 15.55 1.25 -32.57
N HIS A 417 14.27 1.66 -32.67
CA HIS A 417 13.82 3.04 -32.49
C HIS A 417 13.04 3.27 -31.19
N HIS A 418 13.16 2.39 -30.19
CA HIS A 418 12.42 2.44 -28.93
C HIS A 418 12.65 3.69 -28.04
N ARG A 419 13.62 4.54 -28.39
CA ARG A 419 13.91 5.81 -27.70
C ARG A 419 13.43 7.06 -28.47
N ASN A 420 12.72 6.89 -29.58
CA ASN A 420 12.19 8.02 -30.33
C ASN A 420 10.85 8.51 -29.74
N GLN A 421 10.46 9.72 -30.15
CA GLN A 421 9.23 10.35 -29.68
C GLN A 421 7.95 9.61 -30.12
N GLU A 422 8.00 8.89 -31.24
CA GLU A 422 6.85 8.14 -31.75
C GLU A 422 6.57 6.87 -30.92
N PHE A 423 7.62 6.19 -30.46
CA PHE A 423 7.49 5.06 -29.52
C PHE A 423 6.94 5.54 -28.18
N ASP A 424 7.46 6.65 -27.66
CA ASP A 424 6.96 7.31 -26.45
C ASP A 424 5.46 7.62 -26.55
N ARG A 425 5.01 8.24 -27.66
CA ARG A 425 3.60 8.61 -27.85
C ARG A 425 2.64 7.44 -28.05
N HIS A 426 3.10 6.35 -28.67
CA HIS A 426 2.20 5.30 -29.15
C HIS A 426 2.32 3.95 -28.44
N ILE A 427 3.47 3.64 -27.83
CA ILE A 427 3.72 2.36 -27.17
C ILE A 427 3.73 2.50 -25.65
N LEU A 428 4.47 3.46 -25.08
CA LEU A 428 4.59 3.58 -23.61
C LEU A 428 3.24 3.75 -22.89
N PRO A 429 2.26 4.54 -23.39
CA PRO A 429 0.94 4.66 -22.77
C PRO A 429 0.16 3.34 -22.72
N ARG A 430 0.51 2.35 -23.55
CA ARG A 430 -0.16 1.04 -23.59
C ARG A 430 0.46 0.03 -22.61
N CYS A 431 1.68 0.28 -22.13
CA CYS A 431 2.43 -0.67 -21.31
C CYS A 431 1.69 -1.09 -20.04
N GLN A 432 1.03 -0.15 -19.36
CA GLN A 432 0.26 -0.48 -18.16
C GLN A 432 -0.89 -1.44 -18.48
N SER A 433 -1.68 -1.19 -19.51
CA SER A 433 -2.77 -2.08 -19.92
C SER A 433 -2.27 -3.47 -20.34
N LEU A 434 -1.08 -3.55 -20.97
CA LEU A 434 -0.45 -4.83 -21.30
C LEU A 434 -0.12 -5.64 -20.04
N VAL A 435 0.47 -4.99 -19.03
CA VAL A 435 0.81 -5.64 -17.75
C VAL A 435 -0.44 -6.01 -16.96
N GLU A 436 -1.46 -5.15 -16.95
CA GLU A 436 -2.75 -5.43 -16.30
C GLU A 436 -3.46 -6.63 -16.95
N ALA A 437 -3.42 -6.79 -18.28
CA ALA A 437 -4.00 -7.95 -18.96
C ALA A 437 -3.32 -9.27 -18.58
N ILE A 438 -1.98 -9.26 -18.45
CA ILE A 438 -1.24 -10.41 -17.92
C ILE A 438 -1.70 -10.71 -16.49
N GLY A 439 -1.83 -9.67 -15.66
CA GLY A 439 -2.32 -9.77 -14.28
C GLY A 439 -3.71 -10.40 -14.19
N HIS A 440 -4.65 -9.99 -15.04
CA HIS A 440 -5.99 -10.57 -15.12
C HIS A 440 -5.95 -12.07 -15.40
N ARG A 441 -5.19 -12.49 -16.42
CA ARG A 441 -5.04 -13.91 -16.74
C ARG A 441 -4.38 -14.67 -15.59
N MET A 442 -3.24 -14.21 -15.09
CA MET A 442 -2.49 -14.91 -14.05
C MET A 442 -3.26 -15.02 -12.74
N ALA A 443 -4.00 -13.97 -12.36
CA ALA A 443 -4.88 -14.01 -11.19
C ALA A 443 -6.00 -15.05 -11.34
N TYR A 444 -6.61 -15.12 -12.53
CA TYR A 444 -7.62 -16.14 -12.84
C TYR A 444 -7.04 -17.55 -12.77
N GLU A 445 -5.88 -17.80 -13.39
CA GLU A 445 -5.20 -19.09 -13.37
C GLU A 445 -4.80 -19.50 -11.95
N ALA A 446 -4.26 -18.58 -11.16
CA ALA A 446 -3.91 -18.82 -9.77
C ALA A 446 -5.14 -19.19 -8.93
N ALA A 447 -6.24 -18.45 -9.09
CA ALA A 447 -7.49 -18.72 -8.40
C ALA A 447 -8.10 -20.08 -8.80
N LYS A 448 -8.09 -20.41 -10.10
CA LYS A 448 -8.53 -21.72 -10.60
C LYS A 448 -7.67 -22.85 -10.04
N HIS A 449 -6.35 -22.69 -10.05
CA HIS A 449 -5.41 -23.69 -9.52
C HIS A 449 -5.59 -23.93 -8.01
N ARG A 450 -5.90 -22.88 -7.25
CA ARG A 450 -6.17 -22.96 -5.81
C ARG A 450 -7.60 -23.38 -5.46
N GLY A 451 -8.44 -23.68 -6.44
CA GLY A 451 -9.79 -24.19 -6.21
C GLY A 451 -10.77 -23.13 -5.69
N VAL A 452 -10.58 -21.86 -6.03
CA VAL A 452 -11.57 -20.81 -5.74
C VAL A 452 -12.92 -21.21 -6.36
N ARG A 453 -14.01 -20.98 -5.62
CA ARG A 453 -15.35 -21.42 -6.02
C ARG A 453 -15.72 -20.93 -7.43
N PRO A 454 -16.41 -21.75 -8.24
CA PRO A 454 -16.74 -21.40 -9.61
C PRO A 454 -17.51 -20.09 -9.79
N GLU A 455 -18.39 -19.74 -8.84
CA GLU A 455 -19.20 -18.52 -8.86
C GLU A 455 -18.33 -17.27 -8.69
N VAL A 456 -17.36 -17.33 -7.77
CA VAL A 456 -16.39 -16.25 -7.52
C VAL A 456 -15.48 -16.09 -8.73
N LEU A 457 -14.97 -17.21 -9.26
CA LEU A 457 -14.09 -17.22 -10.43
C LEU A 457 -14.79 -16.70 -11.69
N ARG A 458 -16.06 -17.07 -11.89
CA ARG A 458 -16.89 -16.57 -13.01
C ARG A 458 -17.11 -15.06 -12.90
N LEU A 459 -17.45 -14.57 -11.70
CA LEU A 459 -17.63 -13.13 -11.49
C LEU A 459 -16.32 -12.37 -11.71
N PHE A 460 -15.19 -12.88 -11.20
CA PHE A 460 -13.87 -12.26 -11.40
C PHE A 460 -13.54 -12.10 -12.89
N GLU A 461 -13.67 -13.16 -13.68
CA GLU A 461 -13.40 -13.09 -15.11
C GLU A 461 -14.30 -12.07 -15.82
N LYS A 462 -15.59 -12.03 -15.48
CA LYS A 462 -16.52 -11.06 -16.06
C LYS A 462 -16.12 -9.62 -15.70
N LEU A 463 -15.61 -9.37 -14.49
CA LEU A 463 -15.07 -8.06 -14.10
C LEU A 463 -13.84 -7.68 -14.93
N CYS A 464 -12.92 -8.62 -15.18
CA CYS A 464 -11.77 -8.39 -16.06
C CYS A 464 -12.20 -8.09 -17.51
N ILE A 465 -13.23 -8.79 -18.01
CA ILE A 465 -13.80 -8.53 -19.33
C ILE A 465 -14.48 -7.15 -19.36
N GLU A 466 -15.26 -6.79 -18.34
CA GLU A 466 -15.94 -5.49 -18.24
C GLU A 466 -14.95 -4.33 -18.37
N ALA A 467 -13.78 -4.44 -17.74
CA ALA A 467 -12.74 -3.41 -17.76
C ALA A 467 -12.17 -3.14 -19.17
N ASN A 468 -12.28 -4.10 -20.10
CA ASN A 468 -11.77 -3.97 -21.47
C ASN A 468 -12.83 -4.38 -22.51
N LEU A 469 -14.12 -4.17 -22.20
CA LEU A 469 -15.25 -4.71 -22.97
C LEU A 469 -15.21 -4.34 -24.46
N SER A 470 -14.71 -3.15 -24.81
CA SER A 470 -14.59 -2.72 -26.20
C SER A 470 -13.76 -3.67 -27.06
N TRP A 471 -12.64 -4.16 -26.52
CA TRP A 471 -11.77 -5.09 -27.25
C TRP A 471 -12.47 -6.42 -27.51
N TYR A 472 -13.13 -6.99 -26.49
CA TYR A 472 -13.85 -8.26 -26.64
C TYR A 472 -15.04 -8.18 -27.60
N LEU A 473 -15.67 -7.00 -27.71
CA LEU A 473 -16.74 -6.73 -28.68
C LEU A 473 -16.18 -6.64 -30.11
N GLU A 474 -15.05 -5.96 -30.29
CA GLU A 474 -14.39 -5.79 -31.60
C GLU A 474 -13.91 -7.13 -32.16
N GLU A 475 -13.37 -8.00 -31.31
CA GLU A 475 -12.94 -9.36 -31.67
C GLU A 475 -14.11 -10.35 -31.81
N GLY A 476 -15.36 -9.92 -31.57
CA GLY A 476 -16.55 -10.75 -31.70
C GLY A 476 -16.66 -11.89 -30.67
N LEU A 477 -15.89 -11.83 -29.57
CA LEU A 477 -15.89 -12.86 -28.53
C LEU A 477 -17.12 -12.81 -27.62
N VAL A 478 -17.74 -11.63 -27.52
CA VAL A 478 -18.98 -11.38 -26.76
C VAL A 478 -19.88 -10.40 -27.52
N THR A 479 -21.17 -10.40 -27.22
CA THR A 479 -22.10 -9.32 -27.62
C THR A 479 -22.41 -8.44 -26.42
N ARG A 480 -22.78 -7.18 -26.65
CA ARG A 480 -23.07 -6.25 -25.55
C ARG A 480 -24.25 -6.72 -24.70
N SER A 481 -25.36 -7.14 -25.33
CA SER A 481 -26.54 -7.66 -24.61
C SER A 481 -26.19 -8.93 -23.84
N GLY A 482 -25.59 -9.92 -24.51
CA GLY A 482 -25.24 -11.20 -23.88
C GLY A 482 -24.24 -11.04 -22.74
N PHE A 483 -23.31 -10.08 -22.84
CA PHE A 483 -22.42 -9.74 -21.74
C PHE A 483 -23.18 -9.21 -20.52
N LEU A 484 -24.07 -8.23 -20.70
CA LEU A 484 -24.85 -7.62 -19.61
C LEU A 484 -25.74 -8.65 -18.89
N ASP A 485 -26.37 -9.56 -19.64
CA ASP A 485 -27.19 -10.63 -19.09
C ASP A 485 -26.31 -11.60 -18.27
N SER A 486 -25.22 -12.09 -18.86
CA SER A 486 -24.29 -13.00 -18.17
C SER A 486 -23.60 -12.36 -16.95
N MET A 487 -23.39 -11.04 -16.95
CA MET A 487 -22.85 -10.30 -15.82
C MET A 487 -23.85 -10.26 -14.66
N THR A 488 -25.13 -10.07 -14.98
CA THR A 488 -26.22 -10.08 -13.98
C THR A 488 -26.33 -11.46 -13.34
N GLU A 489 -26.31 -12.53 -14.15
CA GLU A 489 -26.28 -13.91 -13.67
C GLU A 489 -25.07 -14.20 -12.77
N ALA A 490 -23.88 -13.72 -13.16
CA ALA A 490 -22.66 -13.92 -12.37
C ALA A 490 -22.75 -13.23 -11.00
N TYR A 491 -23.31 -12.01 -10.93
CA TYR A 491 -23.58 -11.36 -9.64
C TYR A 491 -24.59 -12.13 -8.80
N SER A 492 -25.70 -12.56 -9.39
CA SER A 492 -26.74 -13.31 -8.69
C SER A 492 -26.22 -14.64 -8.13
N ALA A 493 -25.37 -15.35 -8.87
CA ALA A 493 -24.76 -16.59 -8.41
C ALA A 493 -23.72 -16.37 -7.30
N ALA A 494 -22.91 -15.31 -7.40
CA ALA A 494 -21.85 -15.03 -6.43
C ALA A 494 -22.34 -14.41 -5.12
N LEU A 495 -23.45 -13.67 -5.14
CA LEU A 495 -24.01 -12.98 -3.97
C LEU A 495 -24.17 -13.89 -2.72
N PRO A 496 -24.92 -15.01 -2.77
CA PRO A 496 -25.11 -15.85 -1.58
C PRO A 496 -23.81 -16.50 -1.10
N VAL A 497 -22.92 -16.86 -2.03
CA VAL A 497 -21.61 -17.44 -1.72
C VAL A 497 -20.74 -16.45 -0.95
N LEU A 498 -20.63 -15.23 -1.46
CA LEU A 498 -19.75 -14.20 -0.89
C LEU A 498 -20.30 -13.65 0.43
N LEU A 499 -21.61 -13.50 0.58
CA LEU A 499 -22.20 -13.12 1.87
C LEU A 499 -22.04 -14.21 2.93
N HIS A 500 -22.01 -15.48 2.54
CA HIS A 500 -21.70 -16.56 3.48
C HIS A 500 -20.22 -16.59 3.87
N GLU A 501 -19.31 -16.42 2.89
CA GLU A 501 -17.87 -16.33 3.17
C GLU A 501 -17.54 -15.13 4.04
N GLN A 502 -18.24 -14.00 3.85
CA GLN A 502 -18.15 -12.82 4.70
C GLN A 502 -18.32 -13.15 6.19
N GLN A 503 -19.28 -13.99 6.54
CA GLN A 503 -19.53 -14.38 7.94
C GLN A 503 -18.40 -15.21 8.56
N ARG A 504 -17.50 -15.76 7.73
CA ARG A 504 -16.40 -16.65 8.14
C ARG A 504 -15.04 -15.97 8.08
N LEU A 505 -14.95 -14.75 7.52
CA LEU A 505 -13.72 -13.99 7.49
C LEU A 505 -13.39 -13.49 8.90
N GLU A 506 -12.19 -13.80 9.38
CA GLU A 506 -11.60 -13.30 10.64
C GLU A 506 -11.25 -11.79 10.57
N THR A 507 -11.92 -11.03 9.69
CA THR A 507 -11.68 -9.59 9.47
C THR A 507 -12.23 -8.72 10.59
N ILE A 508 -13.23 -9.21 11.35
CA ILE A 508 -13.96 -8.42 12.34
C ILE A 508 -13.03 -7.89 13.43
N ASP A 509 -12.06 -8.69 13.89
CA ASP A 509 -11.16 -8.32 14.99
C ASP A 509 -10.21 -7.16 14.62
N TYR A 510 -10.03 -6.91 13.32
CA TYR A 510 -9.17 -5.85 12.78
C TYR A 510 -9.93 -4.58 12.40
N ILE A 511 -11.27 -4.60 12.49
CA ILE A 511 -12.13 -3.47 12.16
C ILE A 511 -12.39 -2.62 13.40
N THR A 512 -12.16 -1.31 13.27
CA THR A 512 -12.51 -0.32 14.30
C THR A 512 -13.55 0.69 13.84
N ALA A 513 -14.12 0.49 12.66
CA ALA A 513 -15.14 1.39 12.15
C ALA A 513 -16.37 1.36 13.07
N PRO A 514 -16.79 2.48 13.69
CA PRO A 514 -17.97 2.49 14.56
C PRO A 514 -19.27 2.22 13.80
N ILE A 515 -19.26 2.30 12.47
CA ILE A 515 -20.44 2.02 11.64
C ILE A 515 -20.80 0.53 11.52
N MET A 516 -20.03 -0.37 12.12
CA MET A 516 -20.22 -1.81 12.03
C MET A 516 -21.54 -2.27 12.65
N THR A 517 -21.89 -1.77 13.84
CA THR A 517 -23.15 -2.08 14.52
C THR A 517 -23.87 -0.80 14.93
N SER A 518 -25.12 -0.93 15.37
CA SER A 518 -25.82 0.20 15.99
C SER A 518 -25.18 0.56 17.32
N GLU A 519 -24.90 -0.44 18.17
CA GLU A 519 -24.26 -0.25 19.47
C GLU A 519 -22.92 0.50 19.38
N SER A 520 -21.99 0.07 18.52
CA SER A 520 -20.69 0.74 18.33
C SER A 520 -20.84 2.17 17.81
N TRP A 521 -21.88 2.43 17.02
CA TRP A 521 -22.17 3.77 16.50
C TRP A 521 -22.72 4.69 17.60
N GLU A 522 -23.61 4.18 18.45
CA GLU A 522 -24.18 4.94 19.56
C GLU A 522 -23.12 5.26 20.62
N GLU A 523 -22.27 4.29 20.95
CA GLU A 523 -21.11 4.45 21.83
C GLU A 523 -20.19 5.55 21.30
N PHE A 524 -19.75 5.42 20.04
CA PHE A 524 -18.93 6.45 19.39
C PHE A 524 -19.58 7.83 19.43
N CYS A 525 -20.87 7.95 19.11
CA CYS A 525 -21.59 9.21 19.17
C CYS A 525 -21.64 9.82 20.59
N SER A 526 -21.65 8.99 21.63
CA SER A 526 -21.67 9.44 23.03
C SER A 526 -20.34 10.04 23.49
N GLU A 527 -19.23 9.66 22.85
CA GLU A 527 -17.88 10.17 23.13
C GLU A 527 -17.57 11.49 22.39
N LEU A 528 -18.36 11.83 21.35
CA LEU A 528 -18.11 13.03 20.56
C LEU A 528 -18.37 14.31 21.39
N PRO A 529 -17.53 15.36 21.22
CA PRO A 529 -17.81 16.66 21.78
C PRO A 529 -19.18 17.18 21.33
N ALA A 530 -20.08 17.41 22.28
CA ALA A 530 -21.43 17.89 22.02
C ALA A 530 -21.56 19.36 22.48
N PHE A 531 -22.10 20.21 21.61
CA PHE A 531 -22.37 21.62 21.88
C PHE A 531 -23.89 21.82 21.94
N GLY A 532 -24.43 22.03 23.13
CA GLY A 532 -25.88 22.17 23.36
C GLY A 532 -26.24 23.50 24.01
N GLY A 533 -27.36 24.10 23.57
CA GLY A 533 -27.98 25.23 24.25
C GLY A 533 -28.79 24.82 25.48
N ALA A 534 -29.27 25.79 26.26
CA ALA A 534 -30.14 25.53 27.42
C ALA A 534 -31.37 24.72 27.01
N GLY A 535 -31.60 23.57 27.65
CA GLY A 535 -32.72 22.65 27.36
C GLY A 535 -32.40 21.52 26.37
N ALA A 536 -31.19 21.44 25.82
CA ALA A 536 -30.78 20.30 25.01
C ALA A 536 -30.71 19.01 25.86
N LYS A 537 -31.59 18.04 25.57
CA LYS A 537 -31.51 16.70 26.15
C LYS A 537 -30.26 16.01 25.61
N ARG A 538 -29.38 15.50 26.48
CA ARG A 538 -28.33 14.56 26.08
C ARG A 538 -29.02 13.27 25.61
N PHE A 539 -29.18 13.11 24.29
CA PHE A 539 -29.81 11.94 23.67
C PHE A 539 -28.94 10.67 23.78
N TRP A 540 -27.62 10.85 23.84
CA TRP A 540 -26.62 9.78 23.93
C TRP A 540 -26.10 9.73 25.37
N VAL A 541 -26.86 9.12 26.29
CA VAL A 541 -26.34 8.74 27.60
C VAL A 541 -26.20 7.23 27.59
N THR A 542 -24.96 6.76 27.66
CA THR A 542 -24.62 5.35 27.82
C THR A 542 -25.39 4.77 29.00
N ASN A 543 -26.15 3.73 28.73
CA ASN A 543 -27.13 3.16 29.65
C ASN A 543 -26.48 2.24 30.69
N TRP A 544 -25.33 2.61 31.25
CA TRP A 544 -24.65 1.82 32.29
C TRP A 544 -25.31 1.88 33.67
N LEU A 545 -26.35 2.70 33.85
CA LEU A 545 -27.09 2.82 35.13
C LEU A 545 -28.60 2.55 35.04
N ARG A 546 -29.17 2.21 33.87
CA ARG A 546 -30.59 1.83 33.80
C ARG A 546 -30.89 0.37 34.19
N LEU A 547 -29.87 -0.49 34.33
CA LEU A 547 -30.08 -1.87 34.82
C LEU A 547 -30.04 -2.01 36.35
N ILE A 548 -29.50 -1.06 37.10
CA ILE A 548 -29.42 -1.16 38.58
C ILE A 548 -30.58 -0.41 39.27
N TYR A 549 -31.19 0.59 38.65
CA TYR A 549 -32.28 1.35 39.26
C TYR A 549 -33.70 0.82 39.01
N VAL A 550 -33.88 -0.17 38.12
CA VAL A 550 -35.21 -0.78 37.85
C VAL A 550 -35.42 -2.10 38.61
N LEU A 551 -34.36 -2.67 39.20
CA LEU A 551 -34.43 -3.94 39.95
C LEU A 551 -34.41 -3.78 41.49
N MET A 552 -34.32 -2.55 42.03
CA MET A 552 -34.39 -2.29 43.48
C MET A 552 -35.66 -1.55 43.95
N THR A 553 -36.72 -1.52 43.14
CA THR A 553 -38.01 -0.90 43.56
C THR A 553 -39.22 -1.79 43.26
N ILE A 554 -39.02 -3.12 43.27
CA ILE A 554 -40.12 -4.11 43.28
C ILE A 554 -39.76 -5.26 44.23
N VAL A 555 -39.37 -4.97 45.47
CA VAL A 555 -39.55 -5.83 46.66
C VAL A 555 -39.53 -4.91 47.88
N VAL A 556 -40.68 -4.32 48.19
CA VAL A 556 -41.22 -3.95 49.51
C VAL A 556 -42.45 -3.11 49.18
N TYR A 557 -43.60 -3.77 49.03
CA TYR A 557 -44.91 -3.39 49.54
C TYR A 557 -45.88 -4.54 49.29
#